data_AF-A0A0F9F5D0-F1
#
_entry.id   AF-A0A0F9F5D0-F1
#
_cell.length_a   1.000
_cell.length_b   1.000
_cell.length_c   1.000
_cell.angle_alpha   90.00
_cell.angle_beta   90.00
_cell.angle_gamma   90.00
#
_symmetry.space_group_name_H-M   'P 1'
#
loop_
_entity.id
_entity.type
_entity.pdbx_description
1 polymer ?
#
loop_
_entity_poly.entity_id
_entity_poly.type
_entity_poly.pdbx_seq_one_letter_code
_entity_poly.pdbx_strand_id
1 'polypeptide(L)'
;MVLFNQEFDEIKESNNPDKINDFVIKLSKNPNKEQFKYLEYFIDNLNTQILDKVKLNLIFALGEAGNLNLIEEKYLNFLHKTYHHSDRWVRNEIIQAIDKISKKSKLNEKIIVLIGNVLNDDYTPIKINALKVLLNLKQVPDLIFKNIFRVLNSKDSAVVEGCRRVLKHLDISKLFSLLNQLDNYKILKQRAIRSLLIIQFKSIINLESFREMILSSNWIDSYRLNYLKEIDTFQRIIAKNL
;
A
#
# COMPACT_ATOMS: atom_id res chain seq x y z
N MET A 1 19.22 -18.46 21.95
CA MET A 1 18.43 -19.49 21.23
C MET A 1 17.87 -20.53 22.20
N VAL A 2 18.68 -21.09 23.10
CA VAL A 2 18.24 -22.05 24.16
C VAL A 2 17.09 -21.52 25.01
N LEU A 3 17.15 -20.25 25.43
CA LEU A 3 16.12 -19.62 26.27
C LEU A 3 14.72 -19.60 25.63
N PHE A 4 14.62 -19.32 24.33
CA PHE A 4 13.32 -19.27 23.64
C PHE A 4 12.71 -20.65 23.42
N ASN A 5 13.51 -21.70 23.25
CA ASN A 5 12.98 -23.06 23.10
C ASN A 5 12.28 -23.51 24.40
N GLN A 6 12.92 -23.30 25.56
CA GLN A 6 12.35 -23.66 26.85
C GLN A 6 11.06 -22.89 27.14
N GLU A 7 11.10 -21.57 27.00
CA GLU A 7 9.91 -20.72 27.20
C GLU A 7 8.79 -21.10 26.23
N PHE A 8 9.12 -21.41 24.97
CA PHE A 8 8.14 -21.88 23.99
C PHE A 8 7.49 -23.21 24.39
N ASP A 9 8.26 -24.19 24.86
CA ASP A 9 7.74 -25.49 25.29
C ASP A 9 6.74 -25.35 26.46
N GLU A 10 6.91 -24.35 27.33
CA GLU A 10 5.99 -24.07 28.44
C GLU A 10 4.67 -23.42 27.99
N ILE A 11 4.69 -22.68 26.89
CA ILE A 11 3.53 -21.87 26.47
C ILE A 11 2.81 -22.40 25.23
N LYS A 12 3.41 -23.30 24.44
CA LYS A 12 2.86 -23.71 23.14
C LYS A 12 1.46 -24.35 23.26
N GLU A 13 1.19 -25.02 24.37
CA GLU A 13 -0.13 -25.58 24.71
C GLU A 13 -0.97 -24.69 25.63
N SER A 14 -0.50 -23.47 25.94
CA SER A 14 -1.18 -22.55 26.85
C SER A 14 -2.47 -22.03 26.22
N ASN A 15 -3.59 -22.16 26.94
CA ASN A 15 -4.83 -21.48 26.56
C ASN A 15 -4.91 -20.03 27.05
N ASN A 16 -3.87 -19.53 27.72
CA ASN A 16 -3.80 -18.15 28.23
C ASN A 16 -3.22 -17.21 27.14
N PRO A 17 -4.04 -16.30 26.58
CA PRO A 17 -3.60 -15.37 25.53
C PRO A 17 -2.53 -14.38 26.00
N ASP A 18 -2.52 -14.00 27.28
CA ASP A 18 -1.56 -13.02 27.81
C ASP A 18 -0.15 -13.61 27.80
N LYS A 19 0.00 -14.87 28.21
CA LYS A 19 1.29 -15.58 28.15
C LYS A 19 1.81 -15.71 26.72
N ILE A 20 0.92 -16.03 25.77
CA ILE A 20 1.28 -16.13 24.35
C ILE A 20 1.70 -14.74 23.83
N ASN A 21 0.92 -13.70 24.13
CA ASN A 21 1.20 -12.33 23.72
C ASN A 21 2.55 -11.84 24.25
N ASP A 22 2.84 -12.06 25.53
CA ASP A 22 4.10 -11.68 26.14
C ASP A 22 5.29 -12.33 25.41
N PHE A 23 5.17 -13.62 25.10
CA PHE A 23 6.20 -14.33 24.34
C PHE A 23 6.36 -13.79 22.92
N VAL A 24 5.25 -13.62 22.18
CA VAL A 24 5.27 -13.09 20.81
C VAL A 24 5.87 -11.69 20.77
N ILE A 25 5.57 -10.84 21.76
CA ILE A 25 6.20 -9.51 21.91
C ILE A 25 7.70 -9.66 22.17
N LYS A 26 8.14 -10.59 23.02
CA LYS A 26 9.58 -10.83 23.22
C LYS A 26 10.28 -11.24 21.92
N LEU A 27 9.65 -12.08 21.09
CA LEU A 27 10.20 -12.44 19.77
C LEU A 27 10.39 -11.20 18.89
N SER A 28 9.38 -10.33 18.84
CA SER A 28 9.37 -9.12 18.00
C SER A 28 10.44 -8.09 18.37
N LYS A 29 10.95 -8.10 19.61
CA LYS A 29 12.02 -7.18 20.06
C LYS A 29 13.39 -7.54 19.49
N ASN A 30 13.63 -8.81 19.16
CA ASN A 30 14.89 -9.29 18.60
C ASN A 30 14.62 -10.25 17.42
N PRO A 31 14.05 -9.74 16.32
CA PRO A 31 13.56 -10.56 15.22
C PRO A 31 14.69 -11.34 14.53
N ASN A 32 14.51 -12.65 14.33
CA ASN A 32 15.42 -13.48 13.55
C ASN A 32 14.70 -14.64 12.84
N LYS A 33 15.35 -15.24 11.84
CA LYS A 33 14.76 -16.28 10.98
C LYS A 33 14.26 -17.50 11.77
N GLU A 34 14.95 -17.91 12.82
CA GLU A 34 14.58 -19.09 13.61
C GLU A 34 13.27 -18.91 14.39
N GLN A 35 12.78 -17.68 14.53
CA GLN A 35 11.53 -17.41 15.25
C GLN A 35 10.28 -17.70 14.42
N PHE A 36 10.41 -17.80 13.09
CA PHE A 36 9.28 -18.14 12.22
C PHE A 36 8.62 -19.46 12.61
N LYS A 37 9.39 -20.44 13.10
CA LYS A 37 8.85 -21.72 13.59
C LYS A 37 7.88 -21.56 14.77
N TYR A 38 8.13 -20.59 15.66
CA TYR A 38 7.25 -20.33 16.80
C TYR A 38 5.98 -19.60 16.36
N LEU A 39 6.14 -18.60 15.50
CA LEU A 39 5.01 -17.85 14.95
C LEU A 39 4.09 -18.77 14.13
N GLU A 40 4.68 -19.63 13.31
CA GLU A 40 3.98 -20.67 12.55
C GLU A 40 3.20 -21.60 13.45
N TYR A 41 3.83 -22.10 14.52
CA TYR A 41 3.14 -22.96 15.47
C TYR A 41 1.85 -22.30 16.00
N PHE A 42 1.92 -21.04 16.44
CA PHE A 42 0.73 -20.35 16.96
C PHE A 42 -0.31 -20.06 15.88
N ILE A 43 0.11 -19.77 14.65
CA ILE A 43 -0.80 -19.54 13.53
C ILE A 43 -1.58 -20.82 13.19
N ASP A 44 -0.92 -21.98 13.24
CA ASP A 44 -1.47 -23.24 12.77
C ASP A 44 -2.24 -24.01 13.86
N ASN A 45 -1.87 -23.86 15.13
CA ASN A 45 -2.36 -24.73 16.21
C ASN A 45 -3.30 -24.03 17.20
N LEU A 46 -3.35 -22.68 17.24
CA LEU A 46 -4.28 -22.00 18.14
C LEU A 46 -5.71 -22.10 17.61
N ASN A 47 -6.65 -22.43 18.51
CA ASN A 47 -8.07 -22.33 18.19
C ASN A 47 -8.46 -20.87 17.90
N THR A 48 -9.55 -20.67 17.16
CA THR A 48 -9.99 -19.36 16.68
C THR A 48 -10.18 -18.33 17.80
N GLN A 49 -10.73 -18.73 18.95
CA GLN A 49 -10.99 -17.82 20.06
C GLN A 49 -9.70 -17.26 20.68
N ILE A 50 -8.66 -18.09 20.79
CA ILE A 50 -7.35 -17.64 21.29
C ILE A 50 -6.62 -16.86 20.21
N LEU A 51 -6.63 -17.36 18.97
CA LEU A 51 -6.00 -16.70 17.84
C LEU A 51 -6.51 -15.26 17.69
N ASP A 52 -7.81 -15.03 17.83
CA ASP A 52 -8.39 -13.68 17.77
C ASP A 52 -7.85 -12.72 18.83
N LYS A 53 -7.46 -13.24 20.00
CA LYS A 53 -6.89 -12.46 21.11
C LYS A 53 -5.38 -12.19 20.97
N VAL A 54 -4.68 -12.96 20.13
CA VAL A 54 -3.22 -12.83 19.96
C VAL A 54 -2.80 -12.39 18.55
N LYS A 55 -3.71 -12.44 17.57
CA LYS A 55 -3.40 -12.21 16.15
C LYS A 55 -2.73 -10.88 15.88
N LEU A 56 -3.10 -9.80 16.59
CA LEU A 56 -2.49 -8.49 16.40
C LEU A 56 -0.97 -8.55 16.67
N ASN A 57 -0.56 -9.19 17.76
CA ASN A 57 0.85 -9.33 18.11
C ASN A 57 1.56 -10.33 17.20
N LEU A 58 0.89 -11.39 16.75
CA LEU A 58 1.44 -12.31 15.74
C LEU A 58 1.73 -11.59 14.42
N ILE A 59 0.79 -10.76 13.95
CA ILE A 59 0.94 -9.96 12.73
C ILE A 59 2.08 -8.96 12.88
N PHE A 60 2.16 -8.28 14.02
CA PHE A 60 3.26 -7.37 14.34
C PHE A 60 4.61 -8.10 14.30
N ALA A 61 4.74 -9.24 14.99
CA ALA A 61 5.96 -10.04 15.04
C ALA A 61 6.36 -10.60 13.66
N LEU A 62 5.40 -11.03 12.84
CA LEU A 62 5.65 -11.41 11.44
C LEU A 62 6.22 -10.25 10.63
N GLY A 63 5.67 -9.04 10.81
CA GLY A 63 6.18 -7.84 10.17
C GLY A 63 7.63 -7.52 10.57
N GLU A 64 7.94 -7.60 11.86
CA GLU A 64 9.32 -7.39 12.38
C GLU A 64 10.30 -8.45 11.86
N ALA A 65 9.92 -9.73 11.90
CA ALA A 65 10.73 -10.82 11.37
C ALA A 65 10.95 -10.69 9.85
N GLY A 66 9.90 -10.39 9.10
CA GLY A 66 9.93 -10.22 7.65
C GLY A 66 10.61 -8.94 7.17
N ASN A 67 10.78 -7.93 8.03
CA ASN A 67 11.58 -6.74 7.74
C ASN A 67 13.08 -7.06 7.58
N LEU A 68 13.53 -8.12 8.27
CA LEU A 68 14.94 -8.54 8.29
C LEU A 68 15.20 -9.78 7.44
N ASN A 69 14.18 -10.60 7.19
CA ASN A 69 14.32 -11.92 6.59
C ASN A 69 13.37 -12.11 5.41
N LEU A 70 13.73 -13.03 4.51
CA LEU A 70 12.78 -13.53 3.51
C LEU A 70 11.68 -14.33 4.22
N ILE A 71 10.43 -14.12 3.80
CA ILE A 71 9.26 -14.81 4.35
C ILE A 71 8.67 -15.79 3.35
N GLU A 72 8.16 -16.92 3.85
CA GLU A 72 7.44 -17.90 3.04
C GLU A 72 6.04 -17.41 2.65
N GLU A 73 5.52 -17.91 1.54
CA GLU A 73 4.21 -17.53 1.00
C GLU A 73 3.05 -17.81 1.96
N LYS A 74 3.15 -18.87 2.78
CA LYS A 74 2.13 -19.24 3.77
C LYS A 74 1.79 -18.09 4.74
N TYR A 75 2.78 -17.29 5.14
CA TYR A 75 2.55 -16.16 6.03
C TYR A 75 1.85 -15.00 5.32
N LEU A 76 2.15 -14.75 4.05
CA LEU A 76 1.39 -13.80 3.24
C LEU A 76 -0.07 -14.26 3.07
N ASN A 77 -0.29 -15.56 2.86
CA ASN A 77 -1.64 -16.12 2.79
C ASN A 77 -2.41 -15.97 4.11
N PHE A 78 -1.74 -16.16 5.25
CA PHE A 78 -2.30 -15.87 6.57
C PHE A 78 -2.72 -14.40 6.67
N LEU A 79 -1.82 -13.45 6.38
CA LEU A 79 -2.12 -12.02 6.42
C LEU A 79 -3.31 -11.64 5.52
N HIS A 80 -3.35 -12.18 4.31
CA HIS A 80 -4.46 -11.97 3.37
C HIS A 80 -5.80 -12.47 3.92
N LYS A 81 -5.85 -13.72 4.41
CA LYS A 81 -7.09 -14.30 4.98
C LYS A 81 -7.55 -13.51 6.22
N THR A 82 -6.62 -13.16 7.09
CA THR A 82 -6.92 -12.43 8.34
C THR A 82 -7.46 -11.03 8.03
N TYR A 83 -6.97 -10.36 6.99
CA TYR A 83 -7.44 -9.01 6.62
C TYR A 83 -8.96 -8.94 6.40
N HIS A 84 -9.54 -9.94 5.73
CA HIS A 84 -10.97 -9.94 5.38
C HIS A 84 -11.91 -10.22 6.55
N HIS A 85 -11.40 -10.69 7.69
CA HIS A 85 -12.18 -11.07 8.86
C HIS A 85 -11.80 -10.26 10.10
N SER A 86 -11.27 -9.05 9.88
CA SER A 86 -10.65 -8.25 10.92
C SER A 86 -11.19 -6.82 10.95
N ASP A 87 -11.22 -6.24 12.15
CA ASP A 87 -11.52 -4.83 12.33
C ASP A 87 -10.43 -3.91 11.75
N ARG A 88 -10.70 -2.60 11.73
CA ARG A 88 -9.80 -1.59 11.20
C ARG A 88 -8.40 -1.56 11.83
N TRP A 89 -8.25 -1.89 13.11
CA TRP A 89 -6.96 -1.85 13.80
C TRP A 89 -6.07 -2.99 13.33
N VAL A 90 -6.63 -4.20 13.31
CA VAL A 90 -5.93 -5.38 12.83
C VAL A 90 -5.64 -5.27 11.33
N ARG A 91 -6.58 -4.77 10.52
CA ARG A 91 -6.34 -4.48 9.09
C ARG A 91 -5.19 -3.49 8.89
N ASN A 92 -5.11 -2.43 9.67
CA ASN A 92 -4.00 -1.48 9.60
C ASN A 92 -2.66 -2.13 9.96
N GLU A 93 -2.62 -2.97 10.99
CA GLU A 93 -1.41 -3.69 11.37
C GLU A 93 -0.95 -4.67 10.28
N ILE A 94 -1.89 -5.35 9.60
CA ILE A 94 -1.58 -6.21 8.46
C ILE A 94 -0.88 -5.43 7.35
N ILE A 95 -1.40 -4.25 6.98
CA ILE A 95 -0.79 -3.44 5.91
C ILE A 95 0.59 -2.91 6.35
N GLN A 96 0.78 -2.59 7.63
CA GLN A 96 2.10 -2.22 8.16
C GLN A 96 3.09 -3.39 8.14
N ALA A 97 2.64 -4.60 8.49
CA ALA A 97 3.46 -5.80 8.38
C ALA A 97 3.85 -6.08 6.92
N ILE A 98 2.92 -5.92 5.97
CA ILE A 98 3.20 -6.07 4.54
C ILE A 98 4.19 -5.00 4.05
N ASP A 99 4.09 -3.74 4.52
CA ASP A 99 5.10 -2.71 4.21
C ASP A 99 6.50 -3.16 4.61
N LYS A 100 6.66 -3.63 5.85
CA LYS A 100 7.93 -4.15 6.37
C LYS A 100 8.44 -5.34 5.54
N ILE A 101 7.59 -6.34 5.31
CA ILE A 101 7.91 -7.54 4.53
C ILE A 101 8.35 -7.18 3.10
N SER A 102 7.66 -6.26 2.44
CA SER A 102 7.90 -5.89 1.05
C SER A 102 9.27 -5.27 0.77
N LYS A 103 9.99 -4.83 1.82
CA LYS A 103 11.36 -4.30 1.72
C LYS A 103 12.41 -5.40 1.51
N LYS A 104 12.09 -6.66 1.85
CA LYS A 104 12.99 -7.81 1.71
C LYS A 104 12.42 -8.89 0.81
N SER A 105 11.11 -9.08 0.84
CA SER A 105 10.42 -10.18 0.17
C SER A 105 9.57 -9.68 -0.99
N LYS A 106 9.54 -10.46 -2.09
CA LYS A 106 8.62 -10.21 -3.19
C LYS A 106 7.20 -10.55 -2.73
N LEU A 107 6.26 -9.65 -2.99
CA LEU A 107 4.83 -9.89 -2.73
C LEU A 107 4.23 -10.72 -3.88
N ASN A 108 3.35 -11.66 -3.53
CA ASN A 108 2.56 -12.39 -4.52
C ASN A 108 1.40 -11.54 -5.06
N GLU A 109 0.79 -11.99 -6.14
CA GLU A 109 -0.28 -11.25 -6.84
C GLU A 109 -1.48 -10.97 -5.92
N LYS A 110 -1.89 -11.94 -5.08
CA LYS A 110 -3.01 -11.78 -4.15
C LYS A 110 -2.79 -10.61 -3.19
N ILE A 111 -1.59 -10.50 -2.64
CA ILE A 111 -1.24 -9.37 -1.78
C ILE A 111 -1.22 -8.06 -2.56
N ILE A 112 -0.67 -8.05 -3.77
CA ILE A 112 -0.62 -6.83 -4.59
C ILE A 112 -2.03 -6.33 -4.94
N VAL A 113 -2.96 -7.23 -5.29
CA VAL A 113 -4.37 -6.91 -5.51
C VAL A 113 -5.03 -6.40 -4.23
N LEU A 114 -4.75 -7.04 -3.08
CA LEU A 114 -5.21 -6.57 -1.77
C LEU A 114 -4.76 -5.12 -1.53
N ILE A 115 -3.46 -4.81 -1.68
CA ILE A 115 -2.91 -3.45 -1.53
C ILE A 115 -3.61 -2.46 -2.47
N GLY A 116 -3.86 -2.85 -3.72
CA GLY A 116 -4.60 -2.03 -4.66
C GLY A 116 -6.02 -1.72 -4.21
N ASN A 117 -6.74 -2.69 -3.64
CA ASN A 117 -8.11 -2.53 -3.15
C ASN A 117 -8.16 -1.69 -1.86
N VAL A 118 -7.17 -1.86 -0.98
CA VAL A 118 -7.01 -1.15 0.30
C VAL A 118 -6.90 0.36 0.12
N LEU A 119 -6.48 0.86 -1.05
CA LEU A 119 -6.51 2.28 -1.36
C LEU A 119 -7.92 2.90 -1.26
N ASN A 120 -8.98 2.11 -1.43
CA ASN A 120 -10.37 2.56 -1.29
C ASN A 120 -10.93 2.41 0.14
N ASP A 121 -10.10 2.07 1.13
CA ASP A 121 -10.53 1.94 2.53
C ASP A 121 -11.17 3.26 3.05
N ASP A 122 -11.92 3.25 4.14
CA ASP A 122 -12.42 4.49 4.74
C ASP A 122 -11.39 5.11 5.70
N TYR A 123 -10.51 4.29 6.26
CA TYR A 123 -9.52 4.70 7.25
C TYR A 123 -8.21 5.18 6.59
N THR A 124 -7.93 6.48 6.75
CA THR A 124 -6.77 7.16 6.15
C THR A 124 -5.42 6.47 6.43
N PRO A 125 -5.09 6.03 7.67
CA PRO A 125 -3.81 5.37 7.94
C PRO A 125 -3.58 4.11 7.10
N ILE A 126 -4.63 3.33 6.84
CA ILE A 126 -4.58 2.14 5.99
C ILE A 126 -4.18 2.51 4.56
N LYS A 127 -4.78 3.58 3.99
CA LYS A 127 -4.42 4.08 2.65
C LYS A 127 -2.96 4.51 2.58
N ILE A 128 -2.50 5.25 3.58
CA ILE A 128 -1.11 5.74 3.63
C ILE A 128 -0.15 4.55 3.67
N ASN A 129 -0.43 3.54 4.48
CA ASN A 129 0.42 2.35 4.57
C ASN A 129 0.38 1.54 3.26
N ALA A 130 -0.77 1.45 2.59
CA ALA A 130 -0.85 0.83 1.26
C ALA A 130 -0.01 1.59 0.21
N LEU A 131 -0.05 2.94 0.21
CA LEU A 131 0.80 3.76 -0.65
C LEU A 131 2.30 3.54 -0.37
N LYS A 132 2.71 3.34 0.89
CA LYS A 132 4.09 2.98 1.23
C LYS A 132 4.48 1.61 0.65
N VAL A 133 3.59 0.62 0.74
CA VAL A 133 3.84 -0.72 0.16
C VAL A 133 4.06 -0.61 -1.36
N LEU A 134 3.24 0.20 -2.06
CA LEU A 134 3.40 0.40 -3.50
C LEU A 134 4.76 0.99 -3.88
N LEU A 135 5.36 1.82 -3.02
CA LEU A 135 6.70 2.38 -3.25
C LEU A 135 7.82 1.35 -3.10
N ASN A 136 7.57 0.23 -2.42
CA ASN A 136 8.54 -0.86 -2.28
C ASN A 136 8.48 -1.84 -3.47
N LEU A 137 7.46 -1.73 -4.33
CA LEU A 137 7.35 -2.56 -5.53
C LEU A 137 8.34 -2.08 -6.60
N LYS A 138 8.99 -3.03 -7.31
CA LYS A 138 9.82 -2.71 -8.49
C LYS A 138 9.01 -2.00 -9.57
N GLN A 139 7.76 -2.41 -9.75
CA GLN A 139 6.81 -1.82 -10.68
C GLN A 139 5.41 -1.96 -10.09
N VAL A 140 4.64 -0.87 -10.10
CA VAL A 140 3.23 -0.89 -9.71
C VAL A 140 2.41 -1.42 -10.89
N PRO A 141 1.59 -2.47 -10.71
CA PRO A 141 0.72 -2.95 -11.77
C PRO A 141 -0.30 -1.91 -12.22
N ASP A 142 -0.51 -1.82 -13.54
CA ASP A 142 -1.40 -0.85 -14.18
C ASP A 142 -2.84 -0.84 -13.62
N LEU A 143 -3.36 -2.02 -13.26
CA LEU A 143 -4.70 -2.18 -12.68
C LEU A 143 -4.90 -1.40 -11.38
N ILE A 144 -3.82 -1.09 -10.64
CA ILE A 144 -3.88 -0.37 -9.37
C ILE A 144 -4.08 1.13 -9.58
N PHE A 145 -3.67 1.69 -10.73
CA PHE A 145 -3.69 3.13 -10.95
C PHE A 145 -5.08 3.73 -10.94
N LYS A 146 -6.12 2.97 -11.30
CA LYS A 146 -7.52 3.38 -11.12
C LYS A 146 -7.80 3.80 -9.67
N ASN A 147 -7.33 3.03 -8.70
CA ASN A 147 -7.51 3.33 -7.29
C ASN A 147 -6.57 4.44 -6.81
N ILE A 148 -5.33 4.52 -7.32
CA ILE A 148 -4.42 5.65 -7.04
C ILE A 148 -5.06 6.96 -7.50
N PHE A 149 -5.62 7.02 -8.70
CA PHE A 149 -6.31 8.21 -9.22
C PHE A 149 -7.55 8.57 -8.39
N ARG A 150 -8.32 7.58 -7.93
CA ARG A 150 -9.42 7.84 -6.98
C ARG A 150 -8.91 8.47 -5.69
N VAL A 151 -7.84 7.94 -5.12
CA VAL A 151 -7.24 8.42 -3.88
C VAL A 151 -6.58 9.80 -4.04
N LEU A 152 -6.09 10.15 -5.22
CA LEU A 152 -5.55 11.48 -5.53
C LEU A 152 -6.62 12.59 -5.39
N ASN A 153 -7.91 12.25 -5.44
CA ASN A 153 -9.01 13.19 -5.13
C ASN A 153 -9.17 13.50 -3.63
N SER A 154 -8.38 12.87 -2.76
CA SER A 154 -8.42 13.10 -1.32
C SER A 154 -8.13 14.56 -0.96
N LYS A 155 -8.77 15.04 0.11
CA LYS A 155 -8.44 16.35 0.72
C LYS A 155 -7.26 16.24 1.71
N ASP A 156 -6.96 15.02 2.17
CA ASP A 156 -5.88 14.72 3.09
C ASP A 156 -4.52 14.86 2.40
N SER A 157 -3.67 15.74 2.91
CA SER A 157 -2.38 16.07 2.32
C SER A 157 -1.38 14.91 2.37
N ALA A 158 -1.41 14.09 3.43
CA ALA A 158 -0.50 12.95 3.57
C ALA A 158 -0.85 11.85 2.54
N VAL A 159 -2.14 11.64 2.28
CA VAL A 159 -2.61 10.73 1.23
C VAL A 159 -2.20 11.21 -0.16
N VAL A 160 -2.39 12.50 -0.45
CA VAL A 160 -1.99 13.10 -1.74
C VAL A 160 -0.48 13.03 -1.93
N GLU A 161 0.31 13.27 -0.87
CA GLU A 161 1.76 13.14 -0.90
C GLU A 161 2.21 11.69 -1.18
N GLY A 162 1.54 10.70 -0.57
CA GLY A 162 1.78 9.29 -0.89
C GLY A 162 1.52 8.98 -2.36
N CYS A 163 0.41 9.47 -2.93
CA CYS A 163 0.11 9.32 -4.36
C CYS A 163 1.18 10.00 -5.23
N ARG A 164 1.61 11.21 -4.87
CA ARG A 164 2.68 11.91 -5.57
C ARG A 164 3.94 11.07 -5.65
N ARG A 165 4.38 10.47 -4.55
CA ARG A 165 5.60 9.65 -4.53
C ARG A 165 5.48 8.45 -5.47
N VAL A 166 4.31 7.80 -5.52
CA VAL A 166 4.08 6.66 -6.42
C VAL A 166 4.06 7.11 -7.89
N LEU A 167 3.39 8.22 -8.18
CA LEU A 167 3.19 8.72 -9.54
C LEU A 167 4.44 9.39 -10.13
N LYS A 168 5.35 9.92 -9.31
CA LYS A 168 6.51 10.74 -9.74
C LYS A 168 7.43 10.08 -10.78
N HIS A 169 7.44 8.75 -10.85
CA HIS A 169 8.33 8.00 -11.73
C HIS A 169 7.70 7.62 -13.08
N LEU A 170 6.45 8.01 -13.33
CA LEU A 170 5.82 7.81 -14.62
C LEU A 170 6.40 8.77 -15.66
N ASP A 171 6.69 8.26 -16.85
CA ASP A 171 6.84 9.13 -18.01
C ASP A 171 5.45 9.56 -18.55
N ILE A 172 5.45 10.56 -19.42
CA ILE A 172 4.24 11.20 -19.95
C ILE A 172 3.41 10.21 -20.78
N SER A 173 4.07 9.38 -21.58
CA SER A 173 3.42 8.37 -22.42
C SER A 173 2.71 7.32 -21.56
N LYS A 174 3.38 6.85 -20.50
CA LYS A 174 2.83 5.91 -19.53
C LYS A 174 1.68 6.55 -18.77
N LEU A 175 1.81 7.78 -18.31
CA LEU A 175 0.74 8.50 -17.65
C LEU A 175 -0.50 8.60 -18.54
N PHE A 176 -0.33 9.05 -19.79
CA PHE A 176 -1.43 9.19 -20.73
C PHE A 176 -2.09 7.83 -21.01
N SER A 177 -1.30 6.77 -21.20
CA SER A 177 -1.82 5.40 -21.34
C SER A 177 -2.65 4.97 -20.13
N LEU A 178 -2.17 5.20 -18.91
CA LEU A 178 -2.88 4.89 -17.67
C LEU A 178 -4.17 5.70 -17.49
N LEU A 179 -4.21 6.95 -17.97
CA LEU A 179 -5.41 7.78 -17.96
C LEU A 179 -6.45 7.27 -18.97
N ASN A 180 -6.03 6.78 -20.14
CA ASN A 180 -6.93 6.16 -21.12
C ASN A 180 -7.47 4.80 -20.66
N GLN A 181 -6.64 4.03 -19.96
CA GLN A 181 -7.03 2.70 -19.47
C GLN A 181 -8.26 2.80 -18.55
N LEU A 182 -9.29 2.00 -18.85
CA LEU A 182 -10.55 1.95 -18.09
C LEU A 182 -11.20 3.33 -17.86
N ASP A 183 -10.99 4.27 -18.80
CA ASP A 183 -11.46 5.65 -18.71
C ASP A 183 -11.05 6.38 -17.43
N ASN A 184 -9.86 6.09 -16.91
CA ASN A 184 -9.36 6.69 -15.68
C ASN A 184 -9.31 8.23 -15.70
N TYR A 185 -9.21 8.84 -16.89
CA TYR A 185 -9.30 10.29 -17.06
C TYR A 185 -10.60 10.89 -16.49
N LYS A 186 -11.70 10.12 -16.46
CA LYS A 186 -13.00 10.52 -15.90
C LYS A 186 -13.03 10.59 -14.36
N ILE A 187 -12.03 9.99 -13.69
CA ILE A 187 -11.99 9.85 -12.23
C ILE A 187 -11.48 11.12 -11.55
N LEU A 188 -10.51 11.81 -12.17
CA LEU A 188 -9.82 12.93 -11.53
C LEU A 188 -10.71 14.18 -11.51
N LYS A 189 -10.88 14.76 -10.32
CA LYS A 189 -11.49 16.07 -10.12
C LYS A 189 -10.46 17.15 -10.39
N GLN A 190 -10.92 18.38 -10.62
CA GLN A 190 -10.09 19.55 -10.93
C GLN A 190 -8.81 19.66 -10.05
N ARG A 191 -8.95 19.56 -8.72
CA ARG A 191 -7.80 19.60 -7.79
C ARG A 191 -6.81 18.46 -8.03
N ALA A 192 -7.30 17.26 -8.29
CA ALA A 192 -6.46 16.09 -8.53
C ALA A 192 -5.77 16.15 -9.90
N ILE A 193 -6.44 16.68 -10.94
CA ILE A 193 -5.82 16.99 -12.23
C ILE A 193 -4.65 17.97 -12.00
N ARG A 194 -4.89 19.08 -11.28
CA ARG A 194 -3.83 20.05 -10.96
C ARG A 194 -2.68 19.43 -10.17
N SER A 195 -2.98 18.61 -9.17
CA SER A 195 -1.96 17.87 -8.43
C SER A 195 -1.16 16.95 -9.36
N LEU A 196 -1.83 16.21 -10.24
CA LEU A 196 -1.16 15.37 -11.23
C LEU A 196 -0.22 16.18 -12.14
N LEU A 197 -0.67 17.35 -12.62
CA LEU A 197 0.16 18.23 -13.44
C LEU A 197 1.42 18.68 -12.69
N ILE A 198 1.28 19.11 -11.42
CA ILE A 198 2.40 19.51 -10.56
C ILE A 198 3.39 18.36 -10.32
N ILE A 199 2.88 17.12 -10.22
CA ILE A 199 3.72 15.94 -9.98
C ILE A 199 4.59 15.62 -11.21
N GLN A 200 4.02 15.75 -12.40
CA GLN A 200 4.56 15.19 -13.64
C GLN A 200 5.35 16.20 -14.46
N PHE A 201 4.97 17.47 -14.41
CA PHE A 201 5.53 18.50 -15.28
C PHE A 201 6.33 19.50 -14.47
N LYS A 202 7.63 19.58 -14.77
CA LYS A 202 8.54 20.62 -14.25
C LYS A 202 8.91 21.67 -15.31
N SER A 203 8.56 21.42 -16.57
CA SER A 203 8.85 22.28 -17.71
C SER A 203 7.64 22.42 -18.62
N ILE A 204 7.60 23.52 -19.37
CA ILE A 204 6.51 23.83 -20.31
C ILE A 204 6.54 22.89 -21.53
N ILE A 205 7.72 22.49 -22.00
CA ILE A 205 7.87 21.64 -23.20
C ILE A 205 7.12 20.31 -23.05
N ASN A 206 7.34 19.63 -21.93
CA ASN A 206 6.68 18.35 -21.63
C ASN A 206 5.16 18.51 -21.49
N LEU A 207 4.72 19.66 -20.99
CA LEU A 207 3.31 19.96 -20.80
C LEU A 207 2.58 20.15 -22.14
N GLU A 208 3.20 20.78 -23.14
CA GLU A 208 2.60 20.90 -24.48
C GLU A 208 2.48 19.55 -25.18
N SER A 209 3.49 18.68 -25.06
CA SER A 209 3.37 17.32 -25.60
C SER A 209 2.15 16.58 -25.00
N PHE A 210 1.94 16.71 -23.69
CA PHE A 210 0.77 16.11 -23.03
C PHE A 210 -0.55 16.75 -23.46
N ARG A 211 -0.57 18.07 -23.71
CA ARG A 211 -1.73 18.78 -24.27
C ARG A 211 -2.12 18.20 -25.62
N GLU A 212 -1.16 18.01 -26.52
CA GLU A 212 -1.41 17.45 -27.86
C GLU A 212 -1.95 16.02 -27.80
N MET A 213 -1.43 15.19 -26.88
CA MET A 213 -1.97 13.86 -26.63
C MET A 213 -3.45 13.92 -26.19
N ILE A 214 -3.82 14.87 -25.34
CA ILE A 214 -5.21 15.06 -24.89
C ILE A 214 -6.10 15.58 -26.03
N LEU A 215 -5.62 16.53 -26.84
CA LEU A 215 -6.37 17.07 -27.97
C LEU A 215 -6.68 16.01 -29.03
N SER A 216 -5.69 15.15 -29.33
CA SER A 216 -5.81 14.03 -30.27
C SER A 216 -6.53 12.81 -29.70
N SER A 217 -6.90 12.81 -28.41
CA SER A 217 -7.60 11.69 -27.78
C SER A 217 -9.07 11.61 -28.17
N ASN A 218 -9.64 10.40 -28.03
CA ASN A 218 -11.08 10.17 -28.13
C ASN A 218 -11.81 10.44 -26.79
N TRP A 219 -11.26 11.28 -25.91
CA TRP A 219 -11.89 11.59 -24.64
C TRP A 219 -13.19 12.35 -24.84
N ILE A 220 -14.16 12.07 -23.98
CA ILE A 220 -15.42 12.84 -23.89
C ILE A 220 -15.10 14.31 -23.63
N ASP A 221 -15.72 15.20 -24.43
CA ASP A 221 -15.43 16.63 -24.47
C ASP A 221 -15.40 17.31 -23.11
N SER A 222 -16.39 17.03 -22.26
CA SER A 222 -16.48 17.64 -20.93
C SER A 222 -15.24 17.35 -20.07
N TYR A 223 -14.72 16.12 -20.11
CA TYR A 223 -13.50 15.75 -19.38
C TYR A 223 -12.25 16.27 -20.07
N ARG A 224 -12.18 16.21 -21.40
CA ARG A 224 -11.08 16.79 -22.18
C ARG A 224 -10.90 18.29 -21.86
N LEU A 225 -11.99 19.06 -21.89
CA LEU A 225 -12.00 20.49 -21.55
C LEU A 225 -11.55 20.75 -20.11
N ASN A 226 -11.90 19.89 -19.15
CA ASN A 226 -11.45 20.03 -17.77
C ASN A 226 -9.92 19.90 -17.65
N TYR A 227 -9.30 18.95 -18.37
CA TYR A 227 -7.84 18.82 -18.36
C TYR A 227 -7.17 20.01 -19.04
N LEU A 228 -7.64 20.42 -20.22
CA LEU A 228 -7.08 21.56 -20.95
C LEU A 228 -7.13 22.84 -20.13
N LYS A 229 -8.26 23.10 -19.45
CA LYS A 229 -8.41 24.25 -18.54
C LYS A 229 -7.42 24.21 -17.38
N GLU A 230 -7.15 23.03 -16.82
CA GLU A 230 -6.17 22.87 -15.74
C GLU A 230 -4.73 23.00 -16.23
N ILE A 231 -4.44 22.57 -17.46
CA ILE A 231 -3.16 22.83 -18.12
C ILE A 231 -2.95 24.34 -18.27
N ASP A 232 -3.93 25.08 -18.80
CA ASP A 232 -3.84 26.54 -18.95
C ASP A 232 -3.62 27.24 -17.60
N THR A 233 -4.34 26.77 -16.56
CA THR A 233 -4.19 27.30 -15.20
C THR A 233 -2.79 27.03 -14.65
N PHE A 234 -2.27 25.82 -14.84
CA PHE A 234 -0.94 25.43 -14.40
C PHE A 234 0.17 26.21 -15.13
N GLN A 235 0.03 26.45 -16.44
CA GLN A 235 0.95 27.30 -17.21
C GLN A 235 1.03 28.71 -16.67
N ARG A 236 -0.12 29.33 -16.34
CA ARG A 236 -0.15 30.67 -15.74
C ARG A 236 0.54 30.70 -14.37
N ILE A 237 0.48 29.61 -13.60
CA ILE A 237 1.17 29.50 -12.30
C ILE A 237 2.69 29.42 -12.51
N ILE A 238 3.16 28.57 -13.44
CA ILE A 238 4.59 28.47 -13.76
C ILE A 238 5.13 29.80 -14.26
N ALA A 239 4.45 30.44 -15.22
CA ALA A 239 4.89 31.69 -15.82
C ALA A 239 4.98 32.87 -14.82
N LYS A 240 4.26 32.81 -13.69
CA LYS A 240 4.34 33.80 -12.61
C LYS A 240 5.48 33.54 -11.62
N ASN A 241 6.02 32.32 -11.60
CA ASN A 241 7.07 31.89 -10.68
C ASN A 241 8.45 31.77 -11.35
N LEU A 242 8.53 32.08 -12.65
CA LEU A 242 9.76 32.27 -13.43
C LEU A 242 10.10 33.76 -13.48
#